data_AF-A0A7V5ZHB8-F1
#
_entry.id   AF-A0A7V5ZHB8-F1
#
_cell.length_a   1.000
_cell.length_b   1.000
_cell.length_c   1.000
_cell.angle_alpha   90.00
_cell.angle_beta   90.00
_cell.angle_gamma   90.00
#
_symmetry.space_group_name_H-M   'P 1'
#
loop_
_entity.id
_entity.type
_entity.pdbx_description
1 polymer ?
#
loop_
_entity_poly.entity_id
_entity_poly.type
_entity_poly.pdbx_seq_one_letter_code
_entity_poly.pdbx_strand_id
1 'polypeptide(L)'
;MDRSDVQAVLVVATVTDLKGRPVATLGAEDFRLFIDGLEYPITSFWREAEMPLSLCLVVDVSGSMAGRRLARVRDALAEFVVGLRPADEVSLVTFGAAEVRRRVPFGADPYLVLRVLESIEGWGTTALFDTLAGAPSLMEGARHQRRATLLFTDGVDTASAMTAEQARAVMEEMAYPLYAFGIEPPPPEEGGETYEALLGRLARASGGRYIRAEQAGELAALARELRRELGTRYVIAFQPSGVGQTKWRRIRLAARGPYQVRAREGYLGTLP
;
A
#
# COMPACT_ATOMS: atom_id res chain seq x y z
N MET A 1 1.81 -10.13 -36.86
CA MET A 1 1.44 -10.33 -35.44
C MET A 1 1.56 -8.99 -34.78
N ASP A 2 0.43 -8.49 -34.31
CA ASP A 2 0.28 -7.16 -33.74
C ASP A 2 1.11 -7.05 -32.45
N ARG A 3 2.01 -6.06 -32.37
CA ARG A 3 2.68 -5.70 -31.12
C ARG A 3 1.64 -4.99 -30.27
N SER A 4 0.76 -5.77 -29.64
CA SER A 4 -0.04 -5.27 -28.53
C SER A 4 0.91 -4.53 -27.57
N ASP A 5 0.58 -3.29 -27.22
CA ASP A 5 1.34 -2.47 -26.28
C ASP A 5 1.37 -3.19 -24.93
N VAL A 6 2.38 -4.04 -24.73
CA VAL A 6 2.60 -4.69 -23.44
C VAL A 6 3.07 -3.62 -22.48
N GLN A 7 2.20 -3.28 -21.53
CA GLN A 7 2.51 -2.28 -20.51
C GLN A 7 3.72 -2.73 -19.67
N ALA A 8 4.61 -1.77 -19.40
CA ALA A 8 5.72 -1.99 -18.50
C ALA A 8 5.22 -2.35 -17.09
N VAL A 9 5.89 -3.30 -16.44
CA VAL A 9 5.61 -3.66 -15.06
C VAL A 9 6.43 -2.77 -14.15
N LEU A 10 5.74 -2.04 -13.28
CA LEU A 10 6.37 -1.19 -12.26
C LEU A 10 6.64 -1.99 -10.99
N VAL A 11 7.87 -1.88 -10.51
CA VAL A 11 8.38 -2.44 -9.25
C VAL A 11 8.78 -1.27 -8.36
N VAL A 12 7.87 -0.85 -7.50
CA VAL A 12 8.16 0.16 -6.47
C VAL A 12 8.92 -0.53 -5.34
N ALA A 13 10.13 -0.05 -5.07
CA ALA A 13 11.06 -0.64 -4.11
C ALA A 13 11.41 0.34 -2.99
N THR A 14 11.33 -0.16 -1.76
CA THR A 14 11.88 0.48 -0.57
C THR A 14 13.18 -0.23 -0.21
N VAL A 15 14.25 0.53 0.02
CA VAL A 15 15.54 -0.03 0.45
C VAL A 15 15.89 0.49 1.83
N THR A 16 16.33 -0.40 2.71
CA THR A 16 16.82 -0.05 4.04
C THR A 16 18.20 -0.63 4.30
N ASP A 17 18.96 0.01 5.19
CA ASP A 17 20.15 -0.62 5.77
C ASP A 17 19.79 -1.71 6.79
N LEU A 18 20.80 -2.38 7.34
CA LEU A 18 20.61 -3.41 8.36
C LEU A 18 19.97 -2.90 9.67
N LYS A 19 19.91 -1.57 9.87
CA LYS A 19 19.25 -0.93 11.01
C LYS A 19 17.83 -0.47 10.69
N GLY A 20 17.30 -0.82 9.51
CA GLY A 20 15.97 -0.42 9.04
C GLY A 20 15.86 1.03 8.59
N ARG A 21 16.98 1.76 8.45
CA ARG A 21 16.95 3.16 8.01
C ARG A 21 16.79 3.21 6.49
N PRO A 22 15.86 4.02 5.95
CA PRO A 22 15.68 4.13 4.50
C PRO A 22 16.95 4.65 3.80
N VAL A 23 17.29 4.02 2.68
CA VAL A 23 18.45 4.36 1.85
C VAL A 23 17.94 4.88 0.52
N ALA A 24 18.15 6.16 0.26
CA ALA A 24 17.69 6.82 -0.96
C ALA A 24 18.82 7.07 -1.98
N THR A 25 20.08 6.69 -1.72
CA THR A 25 21.22 7.14 -2.52
C THR A 25 21.66 6.19 -3.65
N LEU A 26 20.96 5.07 -3.85
CA LEU A 26 21.38 4.03 -4.81
C LEU A 26 21.07 4.44 -6.26
N GLY A 27 21.95 4.01 -7.17
CA GLY A 27 21.78 4.13 -8.62
C GLY A 27 21.13 2.88 -9.22
N ALA A 28 20.76 2.94 -10.50
CA ALA A 28 20.18 1.80 -11.21
C ALA A 28 21.13 0.58 -11.25
N GLU A 29 22.43 0.84 -11.34
CA GLU A 29 23.52 -0.12 -11.39
C GLU A 29 23.65 -0.97 -10.11
N ASP A 30 23.14 -0.45 -8.98
CA ASP A 30 23.13 -1.15 -7.71
C ASP A 30 22.04 -2.21 -7.66
N PHE A 31 21.08 -2.19 -8.59
CA PHE A 31 19.97 -3.14 -8.60
C PHE A 31 20.19 -4.31 -9.55
N ARG A 32 19.61 -5.45 -9.17
CA ARG A 32 19.55 -6.68 -9.95
C ARG A 32 18.13 -7.21 -9.89
N LEU A 33 17.47 -7.28 -11.04
CA LEU A 33 16.10 -7.76 -11.18
C LEU A 33 16.11 -9.22 -11.60
N PHE A 34 15.37 -10.05 -10.87
CA PHE A 34 15.21 -11.46 -11.19
C PHE A 34 13.72 -11.79 -11.37
N ILE A 35 13.37 -12.42 -12.48
CA ILE A 35 12.04 -12.97 -12.75
C ILE A 35 12.15 -14.49 -12.81
N ASP A 36 11.41 -15.19 -11.96
CA ASP A 36 11.47 -16.66 -11.80
C ASP A 36 12.91 -17.18 -11.58
N GLY A 37 13.75 -16.36 -10.93
CA GLY A 37 15.15 -16.68 -10.63
C GLY A 37 16.16 -16.31 -11.73
N LEU A 38 15.71 -15.93 -12.93
CA LEU A 38 16.56 -15.49 -14.03
C LEU A 38 16.76 -13.98 -13.98
N GLU A 39 17.98 -13.50 -14.23
CA GLU A 39 18.30 -12.07 -14.23
C GLU A 39 17.84 -11.40 -15.53
N TYR A 40 17.20 -10.24 -15.41
CA TYR A 40 16.72 -9.43 -16.53
C TYR A 40 17.16 -7.97 -16.40
N PRO A 41 17.33 -7.27 -17.54
CA PRO A 41 17.69 -5.85 -17.52
C PRO A 41 16.55 -4.99 -16.96
N ILE A 42 16.93 -3.96 -16.21
CA ILE A 42 16.04 -2.87 -15.82
C ILE A 42 15.90 -1.92 -17.01
N THR A 43 14.68 -1.71 -17.50
CA THR A 43 14.43 -0.84 -18.68
C THR A 43 14.22 0.62 -18.30
N SER A 44 13.79 0.90 -17.07
CA SER A 44 13.70 2.26 -16.55
C SER A 44 13.91 2.30 -15.03
N PHE A 45 14.47 3.40 -14.55
CA PHE A 45 14.76 3.61 -13.13
C PHE A 45 14.57 5.08 -12.77
N TRP A 46 13.90 5.35 -11.66
CA TRP A 46 13.86 6.68 -11.08
C TRP A 46 13.65 6.61 -9.57
N ARG A 47 13.96 7.73 -8.90
CA ARG A 47 13.72 7.93 -7.47
C ARG A 47 12.48 8.78 -7.29
N GLU A 48 11.62 8.41 -6.35
CA GLU A 48 10.35 9.10 -6.13
C GLU A 48 10.45 10.37 -5.28
N ALA A 49 11.61 10.65 -4.68
CA ALA A 49 11.78 11.72 -3.67
C ALA A 49 11.21 13.08 -4.09
N GLU A 50 11.31 13.41 -5.38
CA GLU A 50 10.91 14.70 -5.92
C GLU A 50 9.52 14.69 -6.58
N MET A 51 8.90 13.52 -6.73
CA MET A 51 7.60 13.40 -7.39
C MET A 51 6.44 13.69 -6.43
N PRO A 52 5.43 14.47 -6.83
CA PRO A 52 4.19 14.65 -6.06
C PRO A 52 3.50 13.31 -5.76
N LEU A 53 2.95 13.17 -4.57
CA LEU A 53 2.30 11.94 -4.08
C LEU A 53 0.78 12.02 -4.25
N SER A 54 0.15 10.98 -4.79
CA SER A 54 -1.28 10.71 -4.61
C SER A 54 -1.46 9.66 -3.52
N LEU A 55 -2.04 10.06 -2.38
CA LEU A 55 -2.24 9.20 -1.20
C LEU A 55 -3.72 8.86 -1.02
N CYS A 56 -4.08 7.58 -1.05
CA CYS A 56 -5.43 7.15 -0.69
C CYS A 56 -5.47 6.67 0.77
N LEU A 57 -6.25 7.36 1.60
CA LEU A 57 -6.51 6.98 2.99
C LEU A 57 -7.77 6.13 3.02
N VAL A 58 -7.65 4.88 3.47
CA VAL A 58 -8.75 3.93 3.57
C VAL A 58 -8.99 3.64 5.05
N VAL A 59 -10.12 4.08 5.57
CA VAL A 59 -10.43 4.00 6.99
C VAL A 59 -11.61 3.07 7.22
N ASP A 60 -11.39 2.05 8.04
CA ASP A 60 -12.44 1.21 8.59
C ASP A 60 -13.28 2.03 9.58
N VAL A 61 -14.58 2.08 9.32
CA VAL A 61 -15.58 2.79 10.13
C VAL A 61 -16.63 1.83 10.69
N SER A 62 -16.26 0.56 10.85
CA SER A 62 -17.09 -0.45 11.51
C SER A 62 -17.33 -0.12 13.00
N GLY A 63 -18.28 -0.84 13.61
CA GLY A 63 -18.63 -0.63 15.02
C GLY A 63 -17.46 -0.83 15.99
N SER A 64 -16.53 -1.74 15.67
CA SER A 64 -15.36 -2.00 16.50
C SER A 64 -14.33 -0.86 16.45
N MET A 65 -14.36 -0.04 15.39
CA MET A 65 -13.52 1.15 15.24
C MET A 65 -14.05 2.36 16.02
N ALA A 66 -15.27 2.30 16.57
CA ALA A 66 -15.89 3.42 17.27
C ALA A 66 -15.06 3.94 18.48
N GLY A 67 -15.34 5.19 18.87
CA GLY A 67 -14.71 5.82 20.03
C GLY A 67 -13.19 5.99 19.87
N ARG A 68 -12.43 5.36 20.77
CA ARG A 68 -10.98 5.59 20.90
C ARG A 68 -10.19 5.23 19.65
N ARG A 69 -10.54 4.15 18.94
CA ARG A 69 -9.77 3.68 17.77
C ARG A 69 -9.88 4.67 16.61
N LEU A 70 -11.09 5.12 16.28
CA LEU A 70 -11.29 6.16 15.27
C LEU A 70 -10.66 7.50 15.68
N ALA A 71 -10.71 7.87 16.96
CA ALA A 71 -10.01 9.06 17.45
C ALA A 71 -8.50 8.99 17.19
N ARG A 72 -7.86 7.83 17.43
CA ARG A 72 -6.43 7.63 17.13
C ARG A 72 -6.13 7.72 15.63
N VAL A 73 -7.02 7.17 14.79
CA VAL A 73 -6.88 7.29 13.33
C VAL A 73 -6.97 8.76 12.91
N ARG A 74 -7.87 9.56 13.50
CA ARG A 74 -7.95 11.01 13.25
C ARG A 74 -6.64 11.72 13.57
N ASP A 75 -6.06 11.47 14.75
CA ASP A 75 -4.79 12.08 15.18
C ASP A 75 -3.65 11.75 14.21
N ALA A 76 -3.58 10.50 13.76
CA ALA A 76 -2.59 10.06 12.79
C ALA A 76 -2.73 10.70 11.41
N LEU A 77 -3.97 10.80 10.93
CA LEU A 77 -4.24 11.41 9.64
C LEU A 77 -4.01 12.91 9.67
N ALA A 78 -4.21 13.57 10.82
CA ALA A 78 -3.80 14.96 11.01
C ALA A 78 -2.29 15.14 10.76
N GLU A 79 -1.45 14.28 11.33
CA GLU A 79 0.00 14.31 11.10
C GLU A 79 0.38 14.05 9.63
N PHE A 80 -0.32 13.14 8.95
CA PHE A 80 -0.11 12.91 7.52
C PHE A 80 -0.46 14.15 6.70
N VAL A 81 -1.67 14.71 6.91
CA VAL A 81 -2.17 15.87 6.16
C VAL A 81 -1.28 17.09 6.37
N VAL A 82 -0.86 17.36 7.62
CA VAL A 82 0.08 18.46 7.93
C VAL A 82 1.45 18.25 7.27
N GLY A 83 1.87 17.00 7.08
CA GLY A 83 3.14 16.65 6.45
C GLY A 83 3.15 16.65 4.92
N LEU A 84 1.99 16.83 4.26
CA LEU A 84 1.87 16.85 2.80
C LEU A 84 2.56 18.10 2.22
N ARG A 85 3.19 17.93 1.06
CA ARG A 85 3.70 19.08 0.28
C ARG A 85 2.57 19.70 -0.52
N PRO A 86 2.68 20.98 -0.94
CA PRO A 86 1.63 21.66 -1.71
C PRO A 86 1.21 20.95 -3.01
N ALA A 87 2.10 20.17 -3.61
CA ALA A 87 1.81 19.41 -4.83
C ALA A 87 1.23 18.01 -4.55
N ASP A 88 1.29 17.52 -3.32
CA ASP A 88 0.73 16.22 -2.97
C ASP A 88 -0.80 16.31 -2.88
N GLU A 89 -1.49 15.21 -3.19
CA GLU A 89 -2.94 15.11 -3.10
C GLU A 89 -3.37 13.90 -2.27
N VAL A 90 -4.52 14.03 -1.62
CA VAL A 90 -5.06 13.01 -0.74
C VAL A 90 -6.52 12.73 -1.07
N SER A 91 -6.89 11.46 -0.98
CA SER A 91 -8.27 10.98 -1.05
C SER A 91 -8.61 10.27 0.26
N LEU A 92 -9.85 10.39 0.71
CA LEU A 92 -10.38 9.65 1.85
C LEU A 92 -11.49 8.73 1.37
N VAL A 93 -11.30 7.44 1.61
CA VAL A 93 -12.29 6.39 1.45
C VAL A 93 -12.56 5.77 2.81
N THR A 94 -13.83 5.53 3.10
CA THR A 94 -14.28 4.83 4.31
C THR A 94 -14.97 3.55 3.92
N PHE A 95 -14.77 2.48 4.69
CA PHE A 95 -15.52 1.25 4.51
C PHE A 95 -16.09 0.74 5.83
N GLY A 96 -17.30 0.18 5.76
CA GLY A 96 -18.04 -0.31 6.92
C GLY A 96 -19.49 -0.55 6.55
N ALA A 97 -20.19 -1.42 7.29
CA ALA A 97 -21.59 -1.74 7.06
C ALA A 97 -21.93 -2.14 5.61
N ALA A 98 -21.05 -2.95 4.99
CA ALA A 98 -21.13 -3.38 3.60
C ALA A 98 -21.09 -2.26 2.53
N GLU A 99 -20.60 -1.07 2.89
CA GLU A 99 -20.44 0.05 1.97
C GLU A 99 -18.99 0.53 1.92
N VAL A 100 -18.52 0.85 0.70
CA VAL A 100 -17.27 1.57 0.47
C VAL A 100 -17.62 2.94 -0.12
N ARG A 101 -17.24 4.00 0.57
CA ARG A 101 -17.60 5.38 0.19
C ARG A 101 -16.36 6.27 0.08
N ARG A 102 -16.17 6.89 -1.07
CA ARG A 102 -15.22 8.00 -1.24
C ARG A 102 -15.83 9.24 -0.60
N ARG A 103 -15.21 9.73 0.47
CA ARG A 103 -15.67 10.90 1.22
C ARG A 103 -14.97 12.19 0.77
N VAL A 104 -13.71 12.09 0.38
CA VAL A 104 -12.93 13.19 -0.18
C VAL A 104 -12.23 12.68 -1.44
N PRO A 105 -12.50 13.23 -2.63
CA PRO A 105 -11.80 12.84 -3.85
C PRO A 105 -10.41 13.48 -3.95
N PHE A 106 -9.55 12.91 -4.79
CA PHE A 106 -8.30 13.57 -5.18
C PHE A 106 -8.55 14.96 -5.77
N GLY A 107 -7.63 15.87 -5.53
CA GLY A 107 -7.71 17.27 -5.97
C GLY A 107 -8.58 18.18 -5.09
N ALA A 108 -9.27 17.64 -4.09
CA ALA A 108 -9.90 18.44 -3.04
C ALA A 108 -8.86 18.99 -2.05
N ASP A 109 -9.28 19.96 -1.22
CA ASP A 109 -8.46 20.46 -0.11
C ASP A 109 -8.16 19.31 0.89
N PRO A 110 -6.87 18.96 1.13
CA PRO A 110 -6.49 17.92 2.07
C PRO A 110 -7.05 18.08 3.49
N TYR A 111 -7.27 19.30 3.95
CA TYR A 111 -7.82 19.55 5.29
C TYR A 111 -9.29 19.13 5.43
N LEU A 112 -10.01 18.90 4.33
CA LEU A 112 -11.35 18.33 4.36
C LEU A 112 -11.36 16.90 4.92
N VAL A 113 -10.27 16.15 4.78
CA VAL A 113 -10.14 14.81 5.36
C VAL A 113 -10.41 14.85 6.86
N LEU A 114 -9.81 15.82 7.58
CA LEU A 114 -9.95 15.92 9.03
C LEU A 114 -11.37 16.29 9.44
N ARG A 115 -11.98 17.27 8.76
CA ARG A 115 -13.36 17.70 9.00
C ARG A 115 -14.38 16.59 8.74
N VAL A 116 -14.20 15.85 7.66
CA VAL A 116 -15.07 14.72 7.32
C VAL A 116 -14.95 13.64 8.39
N LEU A 117 -13.72 13.30 8.80
CA LEU A 117 -13.49 12.27 9.81
C LEU A 117 -14.11 12.63 11.16
N GLU A 118 -14.13 13.91 11.56
CA GLU A 118 -14.80 14.37 12.79
C GLU A 118 -16.28 13.97 12.84
N SER A 119 -16.97 14.00 11.69
CA SER A 119 -18.40 13.66 11.55
C SER A 119 -18.68 12.16 11.42
N ILE A 120 -17.65 11.33 11.24
CA ILE A 120 -17.82 9.89 11.05
C ILE A 120 -17.91 9.20 12.41
N GLU A 121 -18.94 8.39 12.59
CA GLU A 121 -19.07 7.47 13.72
C GLU A 121 -18.87 6.03 13.23
N GLY A 122 -18.31 5.19 14.11
CA GLY A 122 -18.07 3.77 13.79
C GLY A 122 -19.34 2.95 13.98
N TRP A 123 -19.79 2.24 12.94
CA TRP A 123 -20.97 1.38 12.99
C TRP A 123 -20.93 0.26 11.94
N GLY A 124 -21.67 -0.82 12.20
CA GLY A 124 -21.82 -1.94 11.26
C GLY A 124 -20.62 -2.88 11.20
N THR A 125 -20.57 -3.67 10.13
CA THR A 125 -19.61 -4.76 9.90
C THR A 125 -18.39 -4.31 9.08
N THR A 126 -17.41 -5.19 8.97
CA THR A 126 -16.15 -4.98 8.27
C THR A 126 -16.08 -5.89 7.05
N ALA A 127 -16.12 -5.31 5.85
CA ALA A 127 -15.94 -6.00 4.58
C ALA A 127 -14.55 -5.65 4.00
N LEU A 128 -13.50 -6.07 4.72
CA LEU A 128 -12.11 -5.76 4.43
C LEU A 128 -11.66 -6.39 3.10
N PHE A 129 -11.94 -7.68 2.89
CA PHE A 129 -11.53 -8.36 1.66
C PHE A 129 -12.24 -7.80 0.43
N ASP A 130 -13.53 -7.48 0.53
CA ASP A 130 -14.27 -6.81 -0.56
C ASP A 130 -13.67 -5.44 -0.88
N THR A 131 -13.32 -4.67 0.16
CA THR A 131 -12.65 -3.37 0.01
C THR A 131 -11.30 -3.51 -0.69
N LEU A 132 -10.50 -4.51 -0.33
CA LEU A 132 -9.20 -4.78 -0.95
C LEU A 132 -9.35 -5.36 -2.36
N ALA A 133 -10.36 -6.16 -2.64
CA ALA A 133 -10.67 -6.62 -3.99
C ALA A 133 -11.07 -5.46 -4.91
N GLY A 134 -11.77 -4.45 -4.36
CA GLY A 134 -12.08 -3.20 -5.04
C GLY A 134 -10.92 -2.18 -5.09
N ALA A 135 -9.74 -2.52 -4.57
CA ALA A 135 -8.67 -1.55 -4.37
C ALA A 135 -8.19 -0.77 -5.61
N PRO A 136 -8.20 -1.33 -6.84
CA PRO A 136 -7.87 -0.54 -8.03
C PRO A 136 -8.71 0.74 -8.19
N SER A 137 -9.98 0.72 -7.75
CA SER A 137 -10.87 1.88 -7.79
C SER A 137 -10.51 2.97 -6.77
N LEU A 138 -9.75 2.64 -5.72
CA LEU A 138 -9.34 3.60 -4.69
C LEU A 138 -8.45 4.73 -5.24
N MET A 139 -7.74 4.46 -6.34
CA MET A 139 -6.87 5.42 -7.03
C MET A 139 -7.54 6.15 -8.20
N GLU A 140 -8.84 5.96 -8.40
CA GLU A 140 -9.58 6.70 -9.42
C GLU A 140 -9.51 8.21 -9.15
N GLY A 141 -9.13 8.98 -10.17
CA GLY A 141 -8.90 10.42 -10.07
C GLY A 141 -7.50 10.83 -9.60
N ALA A 142 -6.63 9.88 -9.21
CA ALA A 142 -5.24 10.18 -8.85
C ALA A 142 -4.43 10.67 -10.05
N ARG A 143 -3.80 11.84 -9.93
CA ARG A 143 -3.08 12.54 -11.01
C ARG A 143 -1.59 12.24 -11.05
N HIS A 144 -1.01 11.71 -9.98
CA HIS A 144 0.43 11.45 -9.91
C HIS A 144 0.78 9.97 -10.07
N GLN A 145 1.99 9.70 -10.56
CA GLN A 145 2.51 8.33 -10.70
C GLN A 145 2.93 7.74 -9.34
N ARG A 146 3.51 8.57 -8.48
CA ARG A 146 3.87 8.18 -7.11
C ARG A 146 2.58 8.03 -6.31
N ARG A 147 2.21 6.79 -6.04
CA ARG A 147 0.96 6.41 -5.36
C ARG A 147 1.24 5.56 -4.12
N ALA A 148 0.34 5.63 -3.15
CA ALA A 148 0.31 4.70 -2.00
C ALA A 148 -1.08 4.68 -1.39
N THR A 149 -1.47 3.51 -0.86
CA THR A 149 -2.69 3.36 -0.06
C THR A 149 -2.32 3.16 1.40
N LEU A 150 -2.97 3.87 2.32
CA LEU A 150 -2.88 3.65 3.76
C LEU A 150 -4.21 3.10 4.25
N LEU A 151 -4.23 1.85 4.69
CA LEU A 151 -5.40 1.20 5.28
C LEU A 151 -5.31 1.27 6.81
N PHE A 152 -6.39 1.69 7.46
CA PHE A 152 -6.54 1.71 8.92
C PHE A 152 -7.71 0.83 9.32
N THR A 153 -7.45 -0.25 10.05
CA THR A 153 -8.48 -1.21 10.51
C THR A 153 -8.04 -1.89 11.80
N ASP A 154 -8.98 -2.39 12.59
CA ASP A 154 -8.69 -3.31 13.70
C ASP A 154 -8.65 -4.79 13.25
N GLY A 155 -8.96 -5.07 11.98
CA GLY A 155 -8.44 -6.22 11.24
C GLY A 155 -9.36 -7.43 11.14
N VAL A 156 -10.58 -7.40 11.67
CA VAL A 156 -11.48 -8.57 11.64
C VAL A 156 -12.49 -8.42 10.50
N ASP A 157 -12.30 -9.18 9.42
CA ASP A 157 -13.33 -9.31 8.39
C ASP A 157 -14.55 -10.07 8.94
N THR A 158 -15.73 -9.51 8.78
CA THR A 158 -16.99 -10.06 9.33
C THR A 158 -18.10 -10.17 8.30
N ALA A 159 -17.88 -9.69 7.07
CA ALA A 159 -18.95 -9.53 6.10
C ALA A 159 -18.51 -9.62 4.63
N SER A 160 -17.23 -9.90 4.32
CA SER A 160 -16.81 -9.99 2.93
C SER A 160 -17.39 -11.22 2.23
N ALA A 161 -17.79 -11.04 0.97
CA ALA A 161 -18.05 -12.16 0.07
C ALA A 161 -16.74 -12.71 -0.54
N MET A 162 -15.72 -11.87 -0.66
CA MET A 162 -14.40 -12.24 -1.14
C MET A 162 -13.57 -12.93 -0.05
N THR A 163 -12.70 -13.84 -0.47
CA THR A 163 -11.72 -14.48 0.41
C THR A 163 -10.44 -13.66 0.54
N ALA A 164 -9.66 -13.95 1.57
CA ALA A 164 -8.30 -13.42 1.73
C ALA A 164 -7.42 -13.68 0.49
N GLU A 165 -7.55 -14.85 -0.14
CA GLU A 165 -6.79 -15.24 -1.33
C GLU A 165 -7.18 -14.41 -2.56
N GLN A 166 -8.47 -14.10 -2.72
CA GLN A 166 -8.96 -13.23 -3.79
C GLN A 166 -8.46 -11.80 -3.59
N ALA A 167 -8.56 -11.27 -2.37
CA ALA A 167 -8.00 -9.96 -2.03
C ALA A 167 -6.48 -9.93 -2.27
N ARG A 168 -5.76 -11.00 -1.91
CA ARG A 168 -4.32 -11.14 -2.16
C ARG A 168 -3.99 -11.10 -3.65
N ALA A 169 -4.74 -11.81 -4.49
CA ALA A 169 -4.53 -11.80 -5.93
C ALA A 169 -4.64 -10.38 -6.52
N VAL A 170 -5.59 -9.58 -6.04
CA VAL A 170 -5.70 -8.16 -6.42
C VAL A 170 -4.50 -7.35 -5.92
N MET A 171 -4.04 -7.58 -4.69
CA MET A 171 -2.83 -6.92 -4.17
C MET A 171 -1.57 -7.27 -4.96
N GLU A 172 -1.45 -8.51 -5.45
CA GLU A 172 -0.32 -8.96 -6.27
C GLU A 172 -0.26 -8.25 -7.63
N GLU A 173 -1.39 -7.80 -8.16
CA GLU A 173 -1.46 -7.05 -9.42
C GLU A 173 -1.30 -5.54 -9.23
N MET A 174 -1.55 -5.04 -8.02
CA MET A 174 -1.49 -3.63 -7.68
C MET A 174 -0.12 -3.01 -8.02
N ALA A 175 -0.13 -1.89 -8.75
CA ALA A 175 1.08 -1.20 -9.18
C ALA A 175 1.68 -0.24 -8.11
N TYR A 176 1.01 -0.11 -6.97
CA TYR A 176 1.38 0.79 -5.88
C TYR A 176 1.23 0.05 -4.54
N PRO A 177 2.00 0.41 -3.51
CA PRO A 177 1.97 -0.32 -2.26
C PRO A 177 0.80 0.08 -1.35
N LEU A 178 0.29 -0.93 -0.65
CA LEU A 178 -0.65 -0.84 0.47
C LEU A 178 0.12 -0.93 1.80
N TYR A 179 -0.03 0.09 2.63
CA TYR A 179 0.44 0.07 4.01
C TYR A 179 -0.76 -0.15 4.93
N ALA A 180 -0.75 -1.25 5.68
CA ALA A 180 -1.85 -1.61 6.57
C ALA A 180 -1.49 -1.28 8.02
N PHE A 181 -2.26 -0.40 8.63
CA PHE A 181 -2.19 -0.04 10.04
C PHE A 181 -3.23 -0.83 10.82
N GLY A 182 -2.76 -1.75 11.65
CA GLY A 182 -3.59 -2.47 12.61
C GLY A 182 -3.80 -1.63 13.86
N ILE A 183 -5.02 -1.18 14.08
CA ILE A 183 -5.39 -0.31 15.21
C ILE A 183 -5.90 -1.19 16.35
N GLU A 184 -5.07 -1.37 17.38
CA GLU A 184 -5.40 -2.24 18.52
C GLU A 184 -5.96 -3.61 18.05
N PRO A 185 -5.19 -4.37 17.23
CA PRO A 185 -5.68 -5.62 16.65
C PRO A 185 -6.06 -6.61 17.78
N PRO A 186 -7.04 -7.49 17.54
CA PRO A 186 -7.42 -8.49 18.53
C PRO A 186 -6.23 -9.42 18.85
N PRO A 187 -6.23 -10.06 20.03
CA PRO A 187 -5.19 -11.01 20.39
C PRO A 187 -5.15 -12.18 19.39
N PRO A 188 -3.99 -12.83 19.21
CA PRO A 188 -3.88 -14.04 18.40
C PRO A 188 -4.88 -15.11 18.86
N GLU A 189 -5.61 -15.71 17.93
CA GLU A 189 -6.42 -16.91 18.20
C GLU A 189 -5.52 -18.16 18.17
N GLU A 190 -5.80 -19.13 19.04
CA GLU A 190 -5.05 -20.40 19.06
C GLU A 190 -5.36 -21.24 17.80
N GLY A 191 -4.31 -21.66 17.08
CA GLY A 191 -4.42 -22.57 15.95
C GLY A 191 -4.74 -21.94 14.58
N GLY A 192 -4.85 -20.60 14.49
CA GLY A 192 -5.12 -19.86 13.25
C GLY A 192 -4.00 -18.90 12.82
N GLU A 193 -4.09 -18.39 11.58
CA GLU A 193 -3.28 -17.25 11.14
C GLU A 193 -3.72 -15.99 11.91
N THR A 194 -2.78 -15.26 12.50
CA THR A 194 -3.11 -14.01 13.20
C THR A 194 -3.53 -12.94 12.19
N TYR A 195 -4.37 -12.01 12.60
CA TYR A 195 -4.75 -10.86 11.77
C TYR A 195 -3.56 -10.03 11.28
N GLU A 196 -2.51 -9.95 12.10
CA GLU A 196 -1.26 -9.28 11.73
C GLU A 196 -0.52 -10.03 10.63
N ALA A 197 -0.48 -11.37 10.70
CA ALA A 197 0.13 -12.20 9.66
C ALA A 197 -0.65 -12.07 8.35
N LEU A 198 -1.98 -12.11 8.42
CA LEU A 198 -2.88 -11.92 7.27
C LEU A 198 -2.70 -10.55 6.62
N LEU A 199 -2.86 -9.46 7.37
CA LEU A 199 -2.68 -8.09 6.86
C LEU A 199 -1.25 -7.85 6.37
N GLY A 200 -0.26 -8.43 7.05
CA GLY A 200 1.14 -8.42 6.65
C GLY A 200 1.36 -9.10 5.31
N ARG A 201 0.72 -10.24 5.07
CA ARG A 201 0.76 -10.98 3.81
C ARG A 201 0.10 -10.19 2.67
N LEU A 202 -1.07 -9.59 2.90
CA LEU A 202 -1.78 -8.76 1.93
C LEU A 202 -0.99 -7.49 1.56
N ALA A 203 -0.47 -6.77 2.56
CA ALA A 203 0.34 -5.58 2.34
C ALA A 203 1.63 -5.90 1.56
N ARG A 204 2.30 -7.02 1.91
CA ARG A 204 3.54 -7.45 1.24
C ARG A 204 3.32 -7.82 -0.22
N ALA A 205 2.18 -8.42 -0.57
CA ALA A 205 1.85 -8.74 -1.96
C ALA A 205 1.88 -7.51 -2.88
N SER A 206 1.46 -6.35 -2.37
CA SER A 206 1.53 -5.05 -3.08
C SER A 206 2.90 -4.34 -3.01
N GLY A 207 3.85 -4.87 -2.22
CA GLY A 207 5.14 -4.24 -1.92
C GLY A 207 5.13 -3.26 -0.73
N GLY A 208 4.01 -3.12 -0.04
CA GLY A 208 3.91 -2.37 1.22
C GLY A 208 4.21 -3.22 2.45
N ARG A 209 3.74 -2.78 3.63
CA ARG A 209 3.95 -3.48 4.90
C ARG A 209 2.81 -3.28 5.89
N TYR A 210 2.69 -4.22 6.81
CA TYR A 210 1.86 -4.06 8.00
C TYR A 210 2.60 -3.28 9.09
N ILE A 211 1.84 -2.47 9.83
CA ILE A 211 2.29 -1.62 10.92
C ILE A 211 1.28 -1.79 12.06
N ARG A 212 1.75 -2.32 13.19
CA ARG A 212 0.95 -2.39 14.41
C ARG A 212 0.96 -1.03 15.09
N ALA A 213 -0.22 -0.52 15.45
CA ALA A 213 -0.37 0.72 16.18
C ALA A 213 -1.03 0.43 17.54
N GLU A 214 -0.20 0.32 18.59
CA GLU A 214 -0.71 0.00 19.93
C GLU A 214 -1.09 1.25 20.73
N GLN A 215 -0.39 2.36 20.51
CA GLN A 215 -0.58 3.59 21.28
C GLN A 215 -0.77 4.83 20.39
N ALA A 216 -1.57 5.80 20.87
CA ALA A 216 -1.87 7.03 20.13
C ALA A 216 -0.60 7.83 19.75
N GLY A 217 0.39 7.89 20.64
CA GLY A 217 1.66 8.59 20.39
C GLY A 217 2.57 7.91 19.36
N GLU A 218 2.39 6.61 19.13
CA GLU A 218 3.17 5.85 18.15
C GLU A 218 2.71 6.14 16.72
N LEU A 219 1.40 6.35 16.52
CA LEU A 219 0.83 6.46 15.18
C LEU A 219 1.28 7.73 14.44
N ALA A 220 1.44 8.84 15.17
CA ALA A 220 2.06 10.07 14.66
C ALA A 220 3.52 9.87 14.25
N ALA A 221 4.30 9.13 15.05
CA ALA A 221 5.68 8.82 14.73
C ALA A 221 5.80 7.90 13.51
N LEU A 222 4.95 6.88 13.44
CA LEU A 222 4.83 5.97 12.31
C LEU A 222 4.38 6.70 11.05
N ALA A 223 3.47 7.68 11.16
CA ALA A 223 3.07 8.52 10.04
C ALA A 223 4.25 9.30 9.45
N ARG A 224 5.06 9.93 10.32
CA ARG A 224 6.29 10.64 9.91
C ARG A 224 7.32 9.69 9.30
N GLU A 225 7.51 8.51 9.88
CA GLU A 225 8.41 7.48 9.34
C GLU A 225 7.96 7.01 7.96
N LEU A 226 6.67 6.68 7.81
CA LEU A 226 6.12 6.23 6.55
C LEU A 226 6.21 7.32 5.48
N ARG A 227 5.96 8.58 5.82
CA ARG A 227 6.16 9.70 4.88
C ARG A 227 7.61 9.82 4.40
N ARG A 228 8.59 9.61 5.31
CA ARG A 228 10.01 9.52 4.92
C ARG A 228 10.25 8.34 4.01
N GLU A 229 9.75 7.16 4.37
CA GLU A 229 9.86 5.93 3.58
C GLU A 229 9.33 6.16 2.15
N LEU A 230 8.10 6.67 2.03
CA LEU A 230 7.47 7.01 0.75
C LEU A 230 8.31 7.97 -0.09
N GLY A 231 9.12 8.82 0.54
CA GLY A 231 10.02 9.79 -0.12
C GLY A 231 11.39 9.22 -0.50
N THR A 232 11.67 7.96 -0.15
CA THR A 232 12.97 7.30 -0.38
C THR A 232 12.86 6.09 -1.31
N ARG A 233 11.72 5.91 -1.96
CA ARG A 233 11.45 4.77 -2.85
C ARG A 233 12.10 4.94 -4.21
N TYR A 234 12.38 3.80 -4.81
CA TYR A 234 12.84 3.65 -6.18
C TYR A 234 11.70 3.04 -6.99
N VAL A 235 11.57 3.44 -8.24
CA VAL A 235 10.71 2.73 -9.19
C VAL A 235 11.60 2.15 -10.27
N ILE A 236 11.41 0.85 -10.46
CA ILE A 236 12.11 0.05 -11.45
C ILE A 236 11.06 -0.47 -12.40
N ALA A 237 11.30 -0.31 -13.70
CA ALA A 237 10.45 -0.89 -14.73
C ALA A 237 11.20 -1.97 -15.50
N PHE A 238 10.44 -2.96 -15.93
CA PHE A 238 10.83 -3.91 -16.96
C PHE A 238 9.62 -4.16 -17.86
N GLN A 239 9.86 -4.69 -19.06
CA GLN A 239 8.80 -4.93 -20.03
C GLN A 239 8.66 -6.44 -20.27
N PRO A 240 7.50 -7.05 -19.99
CA PRO A 240 7.22 -8.41 -20.43
C PRO A 240 7.26 -8.50 -21.96
N SER A 241 7.75 -9.61 -22.51
CA SER A 241 7.88 -9.82 -23.96
C SER A 241 6.54 -9.91 -24.70
N GLY A 242 5.44 -10.18 -24.00
CA GLY A 242 4.15 -10.55 -24.58
C GLY A 242 4.11 -11.93 -25.25
N VAL A 243 5.21 -12.69 -25.24
CA VAL A 243 5.31 -13.99 -25.90
C VAL A 243 5.33 -15.13 -24.88
N GLY A 244 4.55 -16.18 -25.14
CA GLY A 244 4.50 -17.39 -24.32
C GLY A 244 3.39 -17.38 -23.27
N GLN A 245 3.59 -18.14 -22.19
CA GLN A 245 2.56 -18.34 -21.16
C GLN A 245 2.46 -17.12 -20.23
N THR A 246 1.25 -16.55 -20.15
CA THR A 246 0.85 -15.64 -19.06
C THR A 246 0.57 -16.45 -17.82
N LYS A 247 1.36 -16.20 -16.76
CA LYS A 247 1.16 -16.80 -15.44
C LYS A 247 1.75 -15.89 -14.36
N TRP A 248 1.48 -16.21 -13.11
CA TRP A 248 2.13 -15.53 -12.00
C TRP A 248 3.64 -15.80 -12.06
N ARG A 249 4.43 -14.74 -11.97
CA ARG A 249 5.89 -14.77 -12.03
C ARG A 249 6.46 -14.09 -10.81
N ARG A 250 7.43 -14.75 -10.21
CA ARG A 250 8.09 -14.25 -9.00
C ARG A 250 9.06 -13.14 -9.36
N ILE A 251 8.91 -11.99 -8.75
CA ILE A 251 9.88 -10.89 -8.78
C ILE A 251 10.78 -11.02 -7.56
N ARG A 252 12.09 -10.98 -7.79
CA ARG A 252 13.06 -10.69 -6.74
C ARG A 252 13.92 -9.54 -7.18
N LEU A 253 13.90 -8.46 -6.40
CA LEU A 253 14.79 -7.33 -6.59
C LEU A 253 15.87 -7.36 -5.51
N ALA A 254 17.13 -7.28 -5.91
CA ALA A 254 18.26 -7.18 -5.00
C ALA A 254 18.99 -5.86 -5.21
N ALA A 255 19.55 -5.33 -4.13
CA ALA A 255 20.44 -4.17 -4.14
C ALA A 255 21.85 -4.61 -3.72
N ARG A 256 22.88 -4.00 -4.33
CA ARG A 256 24.28 -4.27 -4.02
C ARG A 256 24.64 -3.72 -2.65
N GLY A 257 25.17 -4.57 -1.78
CA GLY A 257 25.61 -4.20 -0.44
C GLY A 257 24.72 -4.80 0.66
N PRO A 258 24.93 -4.42 1.94
CA PRO A 258 24.20 -4.96 3.08
C PRO A 258 22.83 -4.28 3.22
N TYR A 259 22.04 -4.31 2.14
CA TYR A 259 20.72 -3.67 2.09
C TYR A 259 19.61 -4.70 2.07
N GLN A 260 18.47 -4.32 2.65
CA GLN A 260 17.22 -5.04 2.54
C GLN A 260 16.34 -4.32 1.52
N VAL A 261 15.81 -5.06 0.55
CA VAL A 261 14.92 -4.54 -0.48
C VAL A 261 13.52 -5.11 -0.26
N ARG A 262 12.53 -4.23 -0.18
CA ARG A 262 11.11 -4.58 -0.17
C ARG A 262 10.46 -4.04 -1.43
N ALA A 263 9.79 -4.92 -2.17
CA ALA A 263 9.01 -4.59 -3.36
C ALA A 263 7.89 -5.64 -3.49
N ARG A 264 7.00 -5.47 -4.48
CA ARG A 264 6.00 -6.50 -4.84
C ARG A 264 6.69 -7.83 -5.14
N GLU A 265 6.04 -8.94 -4.79
CA GLU A 265 6.63 -10.29 -4.87
C GLU A 265 6.48 -10.93 -6.25
N GLY A 266 5.60 -10.39 -7.09
CA GLY A 266 5.33 -10.95 -8.41
C GLY A 266 4.41 -10.09 -9.26
N TYR A 267 4.09 -10.62 -10.44
CA TYR A 267 3.14 -10.06 -11.40
C TYR A 267 2.53 -11.18 -12.25
N LEU A 268 1.38 -10.93 -12.85
CA LEU A 268 0.78 -11.80 -13.86
C LEU A 268 1.27 -11.35 -15.25
N GLY A 269 1.99 -12.21 -15.97
CA GLY A 269 2.49 -11.86 -17.30
C GLY A 269 3.39 -12.91 -17.94
N THR A 270 3.99 -12.57 -19.08
CA THR A 270 5.05 -13.35 -19.74
C THR A 270 6.43 -12.97 -19.20
N LEU A 271 7.47 -13.75 -19.53
CA LEU A 271 8.84 -13.34 -19.21
C LEU A 271 9.20 -12.05 -19.96
N PRO A 272 10.10 -11.20 -19.42
CA PRO A 272 10.66 -10.08 -20.16
C PRO A 272 11.32 -10.49 -21.48
#